data_AF-A0A965JYJ4-F1
#
_entry.id   AF-A0A965JYJ4-F1
#
_cell.length_a   1.000
_cell.length_b   1.000
_cell.length_c   1.000
_cell.angle_alpha   90.00
_cell.angle_beta   90.00
_cell.angle_gamma   90.00
#
_symmetry.space_group_name_H-M   'P 1'
#
loop_
_entity.id
_entity.type
_entity.pdbx_description
1 polymer ?
#
loop_
_entity_poly.entity_id
_entity_poly.type
_entity_poly.pdbx_seq_one_letter_code
_entity_poly.pdbx_strand_id
1 'polypeptide(L)'
;MNMKLSLRAATAVALFGTSLTCAATATAATAKPSCVVSMSPTATETLYAIGAASQVKAVDRDSNYPVGKLPKTRIDALNPSVEAVSGVCPKVKGKTVKPDLVVISYDANNIKANLTALGITVV
;
A
#
# COMPACT_ATOMS: atom_id res chain seq x y z
N MET A 1 -52.45 -41.97 -18.82
CA MET A 1 -52.49 -42.57 -17.47
C MET A 1 -52.19 -41.46 -16.48
N ASN A 2 -53.18 -41.15 -15.65
CA ASN A 2 -53.16 -40.07 -14.66
C ASN A 2 -52.29 -40.45 -13.46
N MET A 3 -51.61 -39.48 -12.84
CA MET A 3 -51.54 -39.45 -11.37
C MET A 3 -51.36 -38.02 -10.87
N LYS A 4 -52.33 -37.61 -10.05
CA LYS A 4 -52.49 -36.33 -9.38
C LYS A 4 -51.46 -36.23 -8.24
N LEU A 5 -50.96 -35.04 -7.93
CA LEU A 5 -50.52 -34.72 -6.57
C LEU A 5 -50.91 -33.30 -6.16
N SER A 6 -51.37 -33.23 -4.92
CA SER A 6 -52.22 -32.22 -4.31
C SER A 6 -51.44 -31.03 -3.73
N LEU A 7 -52.02 -29.84 -3.96
CA LEU A 7 -52.02 -28.59 -3.19
C LEU A 7 -51.38 -28.62 -1.79
N ARG A 8 -50.47 -27.68 -1.47
CA ARG A 8 -50.48 -26.82 -0.28
C ARG A 8 -49.62 -25.57 -0.49
N ALA A 9 -50.22 -24.40 -0.24
CA ALA A 9 -49.59 -23.09 -0.25
C ALA A 9 -48.48 -22.99 0.81
N ALA A 10 -47.37 -22.33 0.46
CA ALA A 10 -46.39 -21.84 1.41
C ALA A 10 -46.15 -20.35 1.14
N THR A 11 -46.71 -19.58 2.06
CA THR A 11 -46.57 -18.16 2.36
C THR A 11 -45.26 -17.51 1.86
N ALA A 12 -45.40 -16.48 1.03
CA ALA A 12 -44.31 -15.57 0.70
C ALA A 12 -43.92 -14.78 1.95
N VAL A 13 -42.74 -15.03 2.49
CA VAL A 13 -42.12 -14.15 3.48
C VAL A 13 -41.42 -13.03 2.72
N ALA A 14 -42.08 -11.88 2.60
CA ALA A 14 -41.47 -10.65 2.14
C ALA A 14 -40.54 -10.11 3.23
N LEU A 15 -39.28 -10.54 3.22
CA LEU A 15 -38.22 -9.82 3.89
C LEU A 15 -37.93 -8.58 3.04
N PHE A 16 -38.40 -7.43 3.50
CA PHE A 16 -38.03 -6.13 2.93
C PHE A 16 -36.51 -6.04 2.88
N GLY A 17 -35.95 -6.20 1.69
CA GLY A 17 -34.57 -5.88 1.40
C GLY A 17 -34.40 -4.37 1.50
N THR A 18 -34.08 -3.87 2.70
CA THR A 18 -33.53 -2.53 2.86
C THR A 18 -32.20 -2.51 2.11
N SER A 19 -32.27 -2.07 0.86
CA SER A 19 -31.11 -1.76 0.06
C SER A 19 -30.40 -0.61 0.77
N LEU A 20 -29.29 -0.92 1.43
CA LEU A 20 -28.41 0.09 2.02
C LEU A 20 -27.70 0.78 0.84
N THR A 21 -28.35 1.77 0.24
CA THR A 21 -27.73 2.61 -0.79
C THR A 21 -26.69 3.47 -0.11
N CYS A 22 -25.45 2.98 -0.08
CA CYS A 22 -24.31 3.77 0.31
C CYS A 22 -24.11 4.83 -0.78
N ALA A 23 -24.44 6.08 -0.48
CA ALA A 23 -24.09 7.22 -1.33
C ALA A 23 -22.57 7.39 -1.25
N ALA A 24 -21.83 6.63 -2.06
CA ALA A 24 -20.41 6.82 -2.24
C ALA A 24 -20.22 8.14 -2.99
N THR A 25 -19.98 9.22 -2.25
CA THR A 25 -19.33 10.40 -2.80
C THR A 25 -18.01 9.95 -3.41
N ALA A 26 -17.91 10.00 -4.74
CA ALA A 26 -16.69 9.68 -5.46
C ALA A 26 -15.63 10.75 -5.13
N THR A 27 -14.97 10.61 -3.98
CA THR A 27 -13.72 11.30 -3.72
C THR A 27 -12.77 10.86 -4.82
N ALA A 28 -12.21 11.81 -5.57
CA ALA A 28 -11.19 11.51 -6.56
C ALA A 28 -10.13 10.63 -5.90
N ALA A 29 -10.03 9.37 -6.34
CA ALA A 29 -9.15 8.41 -5.71
C ALA A 29 -7.72 8.91 -5.90
N THR A 30 -7.08 9.37 -4.82
CA THR A 30 -5.66 9.66 -4.84
C THR A 30 -4.94 8.39 -5.30
N ALA A 31 -4.15 8.51 -6.38
CA ALA A 31 -3.46 7.35 -6.93
C ALA A 31 -2.61 6.70 -5.83
N LYS A 32 -2.84 5.41 -5.60
CA LYS A 32 -2.11 4.66 -4.58
C LYS A 32 -0.62 4.59 -4.99
N PRO A 33 0.34 4.90 -4.10
CA PRO A 33 1.76 4.80 -4.41
C PRO A 33 2.12 3.41 -4.93
N SER A 34 2.89 3.34 -6.02
CA SER A 34 3.27 2.08 -6.66
C SER A 34 4.65 1.61 -6.21
N CYS A 35 5.53 2.55 -5.83
CA CYS A 35 6.85 2.32 -5.27
C CYS A 35 7.04 3.11 -3.97
N VAL A 36 7.16 2.39 -2.86
CA VAL A 36 7.34 2.94 -1.52
C VAL A 36 8.70 2.51 -0.97
N VAL A 37 9.41 3.45 -0.34
CA VAL A 37 10.58 3.18 0.49
C VAL A 37 10.24 3.48 1.94
N SER A 38 10.42 2.51 2.84
CA SER A 38 10.14 2.69 4.27
C SER A 38 11.44 2.71 5.07
N MET A 39 11.84 3.87 5.56
CA MET A 39 13.06 4.06 6.36
C MET A 39 12.76 4.09 7.86
N SER A 40 11.64 3.49 8.27
CA SER A 40 11.23 3.32 9.65
C SER A 40 10.83 1.86 9.87
N PRO A 41 11.47 1.14 10.81
CA PRO A 41 11.08 -0.24 11.13
C PRO A 41 9.59 -0.34 11.50
N THR A 42 9.10 0.55 12.37
CA THR A 42 7.68 0.57 12.79
C THR A 42 6.73 0.87 11.63
N ALA A 43 7.10 1.80 10.72
CA ALA A 43 6.28 2.08 9.55
C ALA A 43 6.26 0.89 8.59
N THR A 44 7.38 0.16 8.44
CA THR A 44 7.44 -1.06 7.64
C THR A 44 6.43 -2.09 8.14
N GLU A 45 6.38 -2.35 9.45
CA GLU A 45 5.41 -3.29 10.02
C GLU A 45 3.97 -2.85 9.76
N THR A 46 3.69 -1.55 9.94
CA THR A 46 2.37 -0.96 9.69
C THR A 46 1.97 -1.10 8.23
N LEU A 47 2.85 -0.77 7.27
CA LEU A 47 2.60 -0.90 5.84
C LEU A 47 2.27 -2.34 5.45
N TYR A 48 2.92 -3.32 6.08
CA TYR A 48 2.61 -4.72 5.86
C TYR A 48 1.27 -5.11 6.48
N ALA A 49 0.98 -4.66 7.71
CA ALA A 49 -0.27 -4.94 8.41
C ALA A 49 -1.50 -4.41 7.67
N ILE A 50 -1.40 -3.24 7.03
CA ILE A 50 -2.49 -2.65 6.23
C ILE A 50 -2.58 -3.20 4.79
N GLY A 51 -1.76 -4.20 4.44
CA GLY A 51 -1.78 -4.82 3.10
C GLY A 51 -1.10 -3.99 2.00
N ALA A 52 -0.21 -3.07 2.34
CA ALA A 52 0.59 -2.29 1.39
C ALA A 52 1.94 -2.94 1.02
N ALA A 53 2.22 -4.15 1.53
CA ALA A 53 3.47 -4.88 1.34
C ALA A 53 3.98 -4.92 -0.12
N SER A 54 3.09 -5.11 -1.11
CA SER A 54 3.46 -5.20 -2.53
C SER A 54 4.08 -3.92 -3.12
N GLN A 55 3.86 -2.79 -2.44
CA GLN A 55 4.33 -1.47 -2.85
C GLN A 55 5.70 -1.14 -2.27
N VAL A 56 6.08 -1.78 -1.17
CA VAL A 56 7.34 -1.54 -0.47
C VAL A 56 8.48 -2.21 -1.25
N LYS A 57 9.40 -1.40 -1.79
CA LYS A 57 10.53 -1.88 -2.61
C LYS A 57 11.86 -1.88 -1.87
N ALA A 58 11.98 -1.04 -0.84
CA ALA A 58 13.12 -1.05 0.07
C ALA A 58 12.64 -0.70 1.48
N VAL A 59 13.38 -1.21 2.45
CA VAL A 59 13.14 -0.95 3.87
C VAL A 59 14.43 -0.49 4.54
N ASP A 60 14.31 0.05 5.75
CA ASP A 60 15.45 0.28 6.63
C ASP A 60 16.25 -1.03 6.81
N ARG A 61 17.58 -0.94 6.86
CA ARG A 61 18.46 -2.04 7.20
C ARG A 61 18.11 -2.67 8.54
N ASP A 62 17.57 -1.90 9.48
CA ASP A 62 17.21 -2.39 10.81
C ASP A 62 15.79 -2.97 10.88
N SER A 63 15.01 -2.91 9.78
CA SER A 63 13.71 -3.58 9.68
C SER A 63 13.86 -5.10 9.61
N ASN A 64 13.25 -5.84 10.54
CA ASN A 64 13.34 -7.30 10.63
C ASN A 64 11.98 -8.02 10.61
N TYR A 65 10.87 -7.28 10.64
CA TYR A 65 9.51 -7.83 10.61
C TYR A 65 8.69 -7.25 9.45
N PRO A 66 7.83 -8.05 8.78
CA PRO A 66 7.61 -9.48 9.00
C PRO A 66 8.74 -10.36 8.47
N VAL A 67 9.15 -11.34 9.29
CA VAL A 67 10.28 -12.24 9.00
C VAL A 67 10.08 -12.95 7.66
N GLY A 68 11.11 -12.92 6.83
CA GLY A 68 11.14 -13.61 5.53
C GLY A 68 10.31 -12.96 4.41
N LYS A 69 9.62 -11.85 4.68
CA LYS A 69 8.75 -11.18 3.69
C LYS A 69 9.27 -9.81 3.23
N LEU A 70 10.29 -9.28 3.90
CA LEU A 70 10.84 -7.96 3.59
C LEU A 70 11.61 -7.93 2.27
N PRO A 71 11.68 -6.75 1.61
CA PRO A 71 12.52 -6.59 0.43
C PRO A 71 14.00 -6.80 0.77
N LYS A 72 14.76 -7.27 -0.22
CA LYS A 72 16.22 -7.44 -0.09
C LYS A 72 16.97 -6.10 -0.07
N THR A 73 16.39 -5.06 -0.67
CA THR A 73 16.99 -3.73 -0.71
C THR A 73 16.85 -3.09 0.66
N ARG A 74 17.99 -2.70 1.25
CA ARG A 74 18.10 -2.14 2.60
C ARG A 74 18.78 -0.78 2.55
N ILE A 75 18.22 0.18 3.26
CA ILE A 75 18.72 1.56 3.36
C ILE A 75 19.15 1.83 4.80
N ASP A 76 20.30 2.46 4.99
CA ASP A 76 20.70 2.97 6.30
C ASP A 76 19.89 4.25 6.59
N ALA A 77 18.90 4.18 7.48
CA ALA A 77 18.05 5.32 7.82
C ALA A 77 18.78 6.37 8.67
N LEU A 78 19.86 6.00 9.36
CA LEU A 78 20.63 6.91 10.22
C LEU A 78 21.71 7.66 9.43
N ASN A 79 22.14 7.12 8.30
CA ASN A 79 23.06 7.78 7.38
C ASN A 79 22.67 7.54 5.90
N PRO A 80 21.56 8.14 5.43
CA PRO A 80 21.01 7.83 4.12
C PRO A 80 21.72 8.55 2.97
N SER A 81 21.67 7.92 1.77
CA SER A 81 22.08 8.53 0.48
C SER A 81 20.86 8.80 -0.39
N VAL A 82 20.84 9.97 -1.03
CA VAL A 82 19.78 10.41 -1.94
C VAL A 82 19.67 9.48 -3.15
N GLU A 83 20.80 9.06 -3.70
CA GLU A 83 20.91 8.17 -4.85
C GLU A 83 20.42 6.76 -4.49
N ALA A 84 20.79 6.28 -3.30
CA ALA A 84 20.36 4.98 -2.82
C ALA A 84 18.83 4.91 -2.66
N VAL A 85 18.18 5.98 -2.17
CA VAL A 85 16.72 6.04 -2.01
C VAL A 85 16.00 6.29 -3.35
N SER A 86 16.45 7.27 -4.13
CA SER A 86 15.81 7.62 -5.41
C SER A 86 15.99 6.57 -6.50
N GLY A 87 17.01 5.71 -6.37
CA GLY A 87 17.33 4.63 -7.31
C GLY A 87 16.64 3.29 -7.04
N VAL A 88 15.83 3.16 -5.99
CA VAL A 88 15.26 1.87 -5.56
C VAL A 88 14.27 1.28 -6.58
N CYS A 89 13.47 2.12 -7.22
CA CYS A 89 12.34 1.63 -8.01
C CYS A 89 12.78 1.05 -9.37
N PRO A 90 12.01 0.12 -9.93
CA PRO A 90 12.35 -0.54 -11.19
C PRO A 90 12.46 0.46 -12.34
N LYS A 91 13.29 0.08 -13.32
CA LYS A 91 13.42 0.83 -14.57
C LYS A 91 12.22 0.54 -15.48
N VAL A 92 11.61 1.59 -16.02
CA VAL A 92 10.58 1.50 -17.04
C VAL A 92 11.13 2.09 -18.33
N LYS A 93 11.16 1.30 -19.41
CA LYS A 93 11.71 1.72 -20.73
C LYS A 93 13.13 2.32 -20.64
N GLY A 94 13.99 1.71 -19.82
CA GLY A 94 15.39 2.13 -19.65
C GLY A 94 15.63 3.30 -18.68
N LYS A 95 14.57 3.92 -18.13
CA LYS A 95 14.69 5.03 -17.17
C LYS A 95 14.35 4.57 -15.75
N THR A 96 15.19 4.90 -14.77
CA THR A 96 14.89 4.67 -13.35
C THR A 96 13.70 5.53 -12.94
N VAL A 97 12.67 4.88 -12.39
CA VAL A 97 11.51 5.56 -11.82
C VAL A 97 11.88 6.01 -10.41
N LYS A 98 11.42 7.18 -9.98
CA LYS A 98 11.62 7.66 -8.61
C LYS A 98 10.59 7.02 -7.67
N PRO A 99 10.86 6.87 -6.37
CA PRO A 99 9.83 6.53 -5.40
C PRO A 99 8.66 7.51 -5.45
N ASP A 100 7.44 6.97 -5.33
CA ASP A 100 6.24 7.79 -5.21
C ASP A 100 6.12 8.34 -3.78
N LEU A 101 6.56 7.53 -2.80
CA LEU A 101 6.49 7.83 -1.37
C LEU A 101 7.73 7.29 -0.64
N VAL A 102 8.29 8.12 0.23
CA VAL A 102 9.32 7.72 1.20
C VAL A 102 8.79 8.03 2.59
N VAL A 103 8.75 7.01 3.46
CA VAL A 103 8.36 7.16 4.86
C VAL A 103 9.61 7.20 5.71
N ILE A 104 9.80 8.25 6.49
CA ILE A 104 10.95 8.41 7.39
C ILE A 104 10.49 8.52 8.84
N SER A 105 11.28 7.96 9.77
CA SER A 105 11.12 8.23 11.21
C SER A 105 12.08 9.29 11.73
N TYR A 106 13.15 9.57 10.97
CA TYR A 106 14.21 10.48 11.35
C TYR A 106 14.79 11.15 10.10
N ASP A 107 14.96 12.47 10.13
CA ASP A 107 15.47 13.26 9.00
C ASP A 107 17.00 13.40 9.06
N ALA A 108 17.71 12.29 8.91
CA ALA A 108 19.17 12.28 8.83
C ALA A 108 19.64 12.97 7.54
N ASN A 109 20.74 13.73 7.63
CA ASN A 109 21.40 14.38 6.48
C ASN A 109 20.47 15.28 5.64
N ASN A 110 19.40 15.83 6.21
CA ASN A 110 18.36 16.59 5.49
C ASN A 110 17.75 15.80 4.31
N ILE A 111 17.63 14.48 4.45
CA ILE A 111 17.15 13.59 3.38
C ILE A 111 15.75 13.99 2.89
N LYS A 112 14.89 14.50 3.78
CA LYS A 112 13.56 14.99 3.41
C LYS A 112 13.64 16.11 2.38
N ALA A 113 14.45 17.13 2.65
CA ALA A 113 14.61 18.26 1.74
C ALA A 113 15.20 17.82 0.39
N ASN A 114 16.24 16.98 0.43
CA ASN A 114 16.93 16.51 -0.76
C ASN A 114 16.03 15.68 -1.68
N LEU A 115 15.23 14.76 -1.13
CA LEU A 115 14.30 13.94 -1.91
C LEU A 115 13.09 14.77 -2.40
N THR A 116 12.60 15.70 -1.59
CA THR A 116 11.50 16.60 -1.98
C THR A 116 11.90 17.48 -3.17
N ALA A 117 13.15 17.97 -3.20
CA ALA A 117 13.68 18.72 -4.34
C ALA A 117 13.70 17.92 -5.65
N LEU A 118 13.69 16.57 -5.57
CA LEU A 118 13.56 15.68 -6.71
C LEU A 118 12.10 15.36 -7.08
N GLY A 119 11.12 15.94 -6.39
CA GLY A 119 9.69 15.69 -6.60
C GLY A 119 9.19 14.39 -5.99
N ILE A 120 9.92 13.82 -5.02
CA ILE A 120 9.51 12.63 -4.27
C ILE A 120 8.70 13.08 -3.05
N THR A 121 7.56 12.43 -2.78
CA THR A 121 6.78 12.72 -1.58
C THR A 121 7.45 12.05 -0.37
N VAL A 122 7.73 12.82 0.67
CA VAL A 122 8.36 12.33 1.91
C VAL A 122 7.48 12.66 3.10
N VAL A 123 7.18 11.65 3.92
CA VAL A 123 6.37 11.76 5.14
C VAL A 123 7.15 11.33 6.37
#